data_AF-A0AA88XVC0-F1
#
_entry.id   AF-A0AA88XVC0-F1
#
_cell.length_a   1.000
_cell.length_b   1.000
_cell.length_c   1.000
_cell.angle_alpha   90.00
_cell.angle_beta   90.00
_cell.angle_gamma   90.00
#
_symmetry.space_group_name_H-M   'P 1'
#
loop_
_entity.id
_entity.type
_entity.pdbx_description
1 polymer ?
#
loop_
_entity_poly.entity_id
_entity_poly.type
_entity_poly.pdbx_seq_one_letter_code
_entity_poly.pdbx_strand_id
1 'polypeptide(L)'
;MRHYKTVCRNRDSADEDDPMATLGDNFQISRRHRLVYCSVLKAGSTFWRRFLQVIDSGKVRSPYSIEAKDVNEKSETLQNVFIEDLYEMSQKNLLFMFSRNPYKRLLSAYLDKLYSANPLFWHSWGHKIKRKPHTICYHDITFEEFLRYVVKLEKAPLWKRDPHYASMREVCKPCQIQYDFIGKIESFKEDVFFFLDHLNLSRYKGVFKDFEEDTFSDSIWDISHTFEDWKRNIRKCMSMHEAFQRTWRRLQIRGQISENMTFPLNEWQSKNLPRHEFFEIVEDAHKRSKNKTDLVKQRENMFQRIYSTVPKDLLNELFHVLRPDFDIFDYEKFSQFQNVSPDEDLFDFKNTKY
;
A
#
# COMPACT_ATOMS: atom_id res chain seq x y z
N MET A 1 14.40 -15.14 -7.62
CA MET A 1 15.32 -15.64 -6.57
C MET A 1 16.82 -15.51 -6.88
N ARG A 2 17.33 -15.84 -8.09
CA ARG A 2 18.79 -15.75 -8.38
C ARG A 2 19.39 -14.34 -8.27
N HIS A 3 18.69 -13.32 -8.79
CA HIS A 3 19.11 -11.92 -8.70
C HIS A 3 19.27 -11.45 -7.25
N TYR A 4 18.19 -11.56 -6.47
CA TYR A 4 18.14 -11.25 -5.04
C TYR A 4 19.34 -11.84 -4.26
N LYS A 5 19.61 -13.15 -4.41
CA LYS A 5 20.74 -13.80 -3.74
C LYS A 5 22.10 -13.23 -4.17
N THR A 6 22.22 -12.78 -5.41
CA THR A 6 23.46 -12.19 -5.93
C THR A 6 23.68 -10.79 -5.37
N VAL A 7 22.63 -9.96 -5.33
CA VAL A 7 22.70 -8.60 -4.76
C VAL A 7 23.02 -8.62 -3.27
N CYS A 8 22.43 -9.55 -2.52
CA CYS A 8 22.64 -9.65 -1.08
C CYS A 8 24.04 -10.16 -0.70
N ARG A 9 24.61 -11.13 -1.43
CA ARG A 9 26.00 -11.60 -1.21
C ARG A 9 27.05 -10.50 -1.24
N ASN A 10 26.81 -9.44 -2.02
CA ASN A 10 27.72 -8.30 -2.14
C ASN A 10 27.50 -7.23 -1.05
N ARG A 11 26.49 -7.40 -0.19
CA ARG A 11 26.08 -6.43 0.84
C ARG A 11 26.25 -6.95 2.28
N ASP A 12 26.56 -8.23 2.47
CA ASP A 12 26.75 -8.89 3.77
C ASP A 12 27.92 -8.30 4.61
N SER A 13 28.69 -7.35 4.07
CA SER A 13 29.84 -6.72 4.75
C SER A 13 29.69 -5.23 5.08
N ALA A 14 28.57 -4.58 4.73
CA ALA A 14 28.47 -3.11 4.77
C ALA A 14 27.47 -2.52 5.78
N ASP A 15 26.59 -3.32 6.38
CA ASP A 15 25.60 -2.84 7.34
C ASP A 15 25.64 -3.72 8.60
N GLU A 16 26.52 -3.34 9.55
CA GLU A 16 26.44 -3.79 10.93
C GLU A 16 25.22 -3.13 11.60
N ASP A 17 24.02 -3.63 11.29
CA ASP A 17 22.86 -3.33 12.10
C ASP A 17 23.02 -3.97 13.49
N ASP A 18 22.54 -3.27 14.52
CA ASP A 18 22.55 -3.74 15.92
C ASP A 18 21.94 -5.15 16.02
N PRO A 19 22.72 -6.19 16.37
CA PRO A 19 22.23 -7.56 16.50
C PRO A 19 21.14 -7.70 17.58
N MET A 20 20.99 -6.72 18.48
CA MET A 20 19.95 -6.69 19.49
C MET A 20 18.67 -5.95 19.05
N ALA A 21 18.61 -5.42 17.83
CA ALA A 21 17.41 -4.75 17.33
C ALA A 21 16.36 -5.79 16.92
N THR A 22 15.22 -5.80 17.62
CA THR A 22 14.08 -6.64 17.23
C THR A 22 13.57 -6.22 15.85
N LEU A 23 13.18 -7.19 15.02
CA LEU A 23 12.59 -6.96 13.70
C LEU A 23 11.14 -6.45 13.76
N GLY A 24 10.67 -6.13 14.97
CA GLY A 24 9.29 -5.74 15.26
C GLY A 24 8.25 -6.81 14.92
N ASP A 25 6.99 -6.41 14.97
CA ASP A 25 5.83 -7.29 14.79
C ASP A 25 5.45 -7.46 13.30
N ASN A 26 6.46 -7.60 12.46
CA ASN A 26 6.30 -7.66 11.00
C ASN A 26 6.07 -9.08 10.50
N PHE A 27 6.20 -10.11 11.34
CA PHE A 27 6.11 -11.50 10.92
C PHE A 27 4.82 -12.16 11.39
N GLN A 28 4.07 -12.76 10.48
CA GLN A 28 2.92 -13.60 10.79
C GLN A 28 3.27 -15.07 10.56
N ILE A 29 2.73 -15.95 11.39
CA ILE A 29 3.01 -17.37 11.33
C ILE A 29 1.72 -18.18 11.15
N SER A 30 1.77 -19.13 10.21
CA SER A 30 0.79 -20.21 10.10
C SER A 30 1.47 -21.51 10.50
N ARG A 31 1.25 -21.94 11.74
CA ARG A 31 1.82 -23.20 12.25
C ARG A 31 1.29 -24.42 11.50
N ARG A 32 0.00 -24.38 11.12
CA ARG A 32 -0.66 -25.49 10.42
C ARG A 32 -0.03 -25.76 9.06
N HIS A 33 0.36 -24.70 8.34
CA HIS A 33 0.95 -24.81 7.01
C HIS A 33 2.47 -24.62 7.00
N ARG A 34 3.08 -24.42 8.18
CA ARG A 34 4.51 -24.13 8.37
C ARG A 34 4.98 -22.96 7.50
N LEU A 35 4.23 -21.86 7.56
CA LEU A 35 4.55 -20.65 6.81
C LEU A 35 4.90 -19.52 7.76
N VAL A 36 5.90 -18.72 7.38
CA VAL A 36 6.23 -17.45 8.01
C VAL A 36 6.18 -16.36 6.95
N TYR A 37 5.31 -15.37 7.16
CA TYR A 37 5.09 -14.26 6.24
C TYR A 37 5.67 -12.96 6.81
N CYS A 38 6.52 -12.28 6.05
CA CYS A 38 6.91 -10.91 6.38
C CYS A 38 5.96 -9.88 5.76
N SER A 39 5.29 -9.10 6.62
CA SER A 39 4.26 -8.13 6.32
C SER A 39 4.82 -6.79 5.82
N VAL A 40 5.22 -6.74 4.57
CA VAL A 40 5.51 -5.45 3.92
C VAL A 40 4.21 -4.68 3.70
N LEU A 41 3.99 -3.61 4.48
CA LEU A 41 2.80 -2.78 4.32
C LEU A 41 2.76 -2.11 2.94
N LYS A 42 1.53 -1.95 2.43
CA LYS A 42 1.23 -1.46 1.06
C LYS A 42 1.77 -2.33 -0.08
N ALA A 43 2.24 -3.54 0.24
CA ALA A 43 2.59 -4.61 -0.69
C ALA A 43 1.72 -5.86 -0.49
N GLY A 44 0.40 -5.68 -0.34
CA GLY A 44 -0.56 -6.79 -0.24
C GLY A 44 -0.68 -7.42 1.15
N SER A 45 -0.14 -6.79 2.20
CA SER A 45 -0.12 -7.33 3.57
C SER A 45 -1.51 -7.71 4.11
N THR A 46 -2.53 -6.89 3.90
CA THR A 46 -3.90 -7.21 4.34
C THR A 46 -4.41 -8.50 3.70
N PHE A 47 -4.16 -8.70 2.40
CA PHE A 47 -4.54 -9.93 1.70
C PHE A 47 -3.87 -11.15 2.32
N TRP A 48 -2.55 -11.10 2.52
CA TRP A 48 -1.80 -12.25 3.04
C TRP A 48 -2.16 -12.58 4.48
N ARG A 49 -2.37 -11.57 5.34
CA ARG A 49 -2.86 -11.80 6.71
C ARG A 49 -4.23 -12.50 6.71
N ARG A 50 -5.18 -12.02 5.89
CA ARG A 50 -6.49 -12.66 5.71
C ARG A 50 -6.36 -14.08 5.15
N PHE A 51 -5.49 -14.29 4.17
CA PHE A 51 -5.27 -15.58 3.54
C PHE A 51 -4.73 -16.62 4.53
N LEU A 52 -3.74 -16.25 5.35
CA LEU A 52 -3.21 -17.12 6.40
C LEU A 52 -4.30 -17.54 7.40
N GLN A 53 -5.15 -16.62 7.84
CA GLN A 53 -6.30 -16.96 8.69
C GLN A 53 -7.29 -17.92 8.00
N VAL A 54 -7.56 -17.70 6.71
CA VAL A 54 -8.46 -18.56 5.94
C VAL A 54 -7.92 -19.98 5.87
N ILE A 55 -6.66 -20.16 5.47
CA ILE A 55 -6.08 -21.50 5.33
C ILE A 55 -6.00 -22.21 6.68
N ASP A 56 -5.65 -21.51 7.76
CA ASP A 56 -5.54 -22.09 9.11
C ASP A 56 -6.88 -22.58 9.65
N SER A 57 -7.97 -21.90 9.29
CA SER A 57 -9.33 -22.33 9.62
C SER A 57 -9.76 -23.62 8.91
N GLY A 58 -9.02 -24.07 7.88
CA GLY A 58 -9.35 -25.23 7.04
C GLY A 58 -10.54 -25.00 6.09
N LYS A 59 -11.19 -23.83 6.13
CA LYS A 59 -12.29 -23.48 5.22
C LYS A 59 -11.75 -22.97 3.90
N VAL A 60 -12.40 -23.33 2.79
CA VAL A 60 -12.12 -22.78 1.46
C VAL A 60 -13.06 -21.60 1.21
N ARG A 61 -12.58 -20.38 1.49
CA ARG A 61 -13.34 -19.13 1.32
C ARG A 61 -12.41 -18.03 0.82
N SER A 62 -12.99 -16.96 0.25
CA SER A 62 -12.21 -15.79 -0.16
C SER A 62 -11.58 -15.09 1.05
N PRO A 63 -10.31 -14.66 1.01
CA PRO A 63 -9.69 -13.81 2.03
C PRO A 63 -10.48 -12.52 2.28
N TYR A 64 -11.14 -11.99 1.26
CA TYR A 64 -11.98 -10.79 1.35
C TYR A 64 -13.26 -10.99 2.18
N SER A 65 -13.56 -12.23 2.62
CA SER A 65 -14.62 -12.51 3.60
C SER A 65 -14.26 -12.14 5.05
N ILE A 66 -13.05 -11.63 5.28
CA ILE A 66 -12.61 -11.08 6.57
C ILE A 66 -12.43 -9.58 6.36
N GLU A 67 -13.14 -8.74 7.12
CA GLU A 67 -13.03 -7.29 6.98
C GLU A 67 -11.62 -6.80 7.36
N ALA A 68 -11.20 -5.66 6.81
CA ALA A 68 -9.83 -5.15 7.02
C ALA A 68 -9.59 -4.79 8.48
N LYS A 69 -10.63 -4.31 9.18
CA LYS A 69 -10.60 -4.01 10.61
C LYS A 69 -10.38 -5.26 11.49
N ASP A 70 -10.81 -6.43 11.04
CA ASP A 70 -10.78 -7.68 11.82
C ASP A 70 -9.53 -8.53 11.49
N VAL A 71 -8.68 -8.05 10.58
CA VAL A 71 -7.51 -8.80 10.07
C VAL A 71 -6.48 -9.15 11.14
N ASN A 72 -6.50 -8.48 12.29
CA ASN A 72 -5.57 -8.74 13.37
C ASN A 72 -6.13 -9.68 14.45
N GLU A 73 -7.45 -9.94 14.51
CA GLU A 73 -8.06 -10.68 15.62
C GLU A 73 -7.62 -12.14 15.72
N LYS A 74 -7.39 -12.79 14.57
CA LYS A 74 -7.02 -14.21 14.47
C LYS A 74 -5.69 -14.44 13.77
N SER A 75 -4.96 -13.35 13.49
CA SER A 75 -3.63 -13.43 12.91
C SER A 75 -2.63 -13.60 14.02
N GLU A 76 -1.90 -14.71 14.01
CA GLU A 76 -0.79 -14.86 14.94
C GLU A 76 0.43 -14.10 14.44
N THR A 77 0.79 -13.03 15.14
CA THR A 77 1.94 -12.19 14.85
C THR A 77 3.06 -12.55 15.83
N LEU A 78 4.23 -12.84 15.30
CA LEU A 78 5.42 -13.07 16.11
C LEU A 78 5.85 -11.74 16.74
N GLN A 79 6.17 -11.78 18.03
CA GLN A 79 6.50 -10.61 18.85
C GLN A 79 7.98 -10.68 19.23
N ASN A 80 8.67 -9.54 19.25
CA ASN A 80 10.09 -9.43 19.65
C ASN A 80 11.01 -10.43 18.91
N VAL A 81 10.81 -10.57 17.60
CA VAL A 81 11.56 -11.50 16.75
C VAL A 81 12.97 -10.97 16.47
N PHE A 82 13.97 -11.82 16.66
CA PHE A 82 15.36 -11.59 16.24
C PHE A 82 15.66 -12.35 14.94
N ILE A 83 16.80 -12.02 14.31
CA ILE A 83 17.22 -12.69 13.07
C ILE A 83 17.47 -14.18 13.32
N GLU A 84 18.05 -14.51 14.48
CA GLU A 84 18.34 -15.88 14.90
C GLU A 84 17.06 -16.72 15.00
N ASP A 85 15.98 -16.15 15.55
CA ASP A 85 14.68 -16.82 15.63
C ASP A 85 14.17 -17.19 14.22
N LEU A 86 14.32 -16.28 13.27
CA LEU A 86 13.90 -16.52 11.89
C LEU A 86 14.78 -17.55 11.17
N TYR A 87 16.08 -17.58 11.48
CA TYR A 87 17.00 -18.59 10.99
C TYR A 87 16.63 -19.99 11.50
N GLU A 88 16.24 -20.11 12.78
CA GLU A 88 15.74 -21.38 13.33
C GLU A 88 14.40 -21.76 12.70
N MET A 89 13.49 -20.80 12.54
CA MET A 89 12.19 -21.03 11.91
C MET A 89 12.33 -21.45 10.45
N SER A 90 13.29 -20.90 9.71
CA SER A 90 13.50 -21.24 8.29
C SER A 90 13.96 -22.68 8.06
N GLN A 91 14.43 -23.38 9.11
CA GLN A 91 14.75 -24.81 9.01
C GLN A 91 13.49 -25.69 8.93
N LYS A 92 12.34 -25.19 9.38
CA LYS A 92 11.09 -25.96 9.52
C LYS A 92 9.89 -25.34 8.81
N ASN A 93 10.01 -24.07 8.43
CA ASN A 93 8.94 -23.29 7.82
C ASN A 93 9.40 -22.70 6.50
N LEU A 94 8.47 -22.53 5.58
CA LEU A 94 8.66 -21.76 4.37
C LEU A 94 8.49 -20.28 4.70
N LEU A 95 9.53 -19.48 4.43
CA LEU A 95 9.51 -18.04 4.63
C LEU A 95 9.17 -17.34 3.31
N PHE A 96 8.19 -16.44 3.34
CA PHE A 96 7.82 -15.68 2.16
C PHE A 96 7.50 -14.22 2.45
N MET A 97 7.61 -13.40 1.40
CA MET A 97 7.21 -12.00 1.43
C MET A 97 6.71 -11.55 0.05
N PHE A 98 6.08 -10.38 0.02
CA PHE A 98 5.70 -9.71 -1.22
C PHE A 98 6.32 -8.31 -1.25
N SER A 99 6.89 -7.97 -2.40
CA SER A 99 7.49 -6.67 -2.68
C SER A 99 6.60 -5.86 -3.62
N ARG A 100 6.84 -4.55 -3.66
CA ARG A 100 6.18 -3.63 -4.58
C ARG A 100 7.18 -2.56 -5.01
N ASN A 101 7.07 -2.06 -6.24
CA ASN A 101 7.91 -0.97 -6.70
C ASN A 101 7.91 0.17 -5.65
N PRO A 102 9.08 0.64 -5.17
CA PRO A 102 9.15 1.56 -4.03
C PRO A 102 8.31 2.83 -4.23
N TYR A 103 8.32 3.41 -5.44
CA TYR A 103 7.51 4.58 -5.77
C TYR A 103 6.00 4.26 -5.77
N LYS A 104 5.58 3.15 -6.36
CA LYS A 104 4.17 2.73 -6.31
C LYS A 104 3.71 2.43 -4.89
N ARG A 105 4.60 1.93 -4.02
CA ARG A 105 4.33 1.69 -2.60
C ARG A 105 4.11 2.99 -1.83
N LEU A 106 4.98 3.98 -2.01
CA LEU A 106 4.85 5.30 -1.38
C LEU A 106 3.60 6.05 -1.85
N LEU A 107 3.29 6.04 -3.14
CA LEU A 107 2.05 6.63 -3.65
C LEU A 107 0.83 5.93 -3.04
N SER A 108 0.87 4.61 -2.91
CA SER A 108 -0.20 3.87 -2.24
C SER A 108 -0.35 4.23 -0.76
N ALA A 109 0.74 4.50 -0.05
CA ALA A 109 0.71 4.96 1.34
C ALA A 109 0.08 6.36 1.45
N TYR A 110 0.55 7.30 0.62
CA TYR A 110 0.02 8.66 0.56
C TYR A 110 -1.48 8.69 0.25
N LEU A 111 -1.90 7.99 -0.81
CA LEU A 111 -3.32 7.95 -1.22
C LEU A 111 -4.25 7.43 -0.12
N ASP A 112 -3.78 6.44 0.63
CA ASP A 112 -4.56 5.75 1.66
C ASP A 112 -4.60 6.50 3.00
N LYS A 113 -3.48 7.11 3.41
CA LYS A 113 -3.32 7.68 4.76
C LYS A 113 -3.44 9.20 4.82
N LEU A 114 -3.10 9.91 3.74
CA LEU A 114 -3.03 11.37 3.72
C LEU A 114 -4.01 12.01 2.74
N TYR A 115 -4.09 11.48 1.52
CA TYR A 115 -4.97 12.06 0.50
C TYR A 115 -6.45 11.78 0.75
N SER A 116 -6.80 10.50 0.99
CA SER A 116 -8.17 10.09 1.34
C SER A 116 -8.59 10.68 2.69
N ALA A 117 -9.90 10.84 2.89
CA ALA A 117 -10.44 11.31 4.16
C ALA A 117 -10.09 10.36 5.31
N ASN A 118 -9.05 10.70 6.08
CA ASN A 118 -8.53 9.81 7.12
C ASN A 118 -8.03 10.61 8.35
N PRO A 119 -8.96 11.11 9.20
CA PRO A 119 -8.61 11.96 10.33
C PRO A 119 -7.61 11.35 11.33
N LEU A 120 -7.62 10.02 11.48
CA LEU A 120 -6.68 9.30 12.33
C LEU A 120 -5.24 9.51 11.87
N PHE A 121 -4.97 9.27 10.59
CA PHE A 121 -3.63 9.37 10.03
C PHE A 121 -3.21 10.81 9.76
N TRP A 122 -4.15 11.69 9.45
CA TRP A 122 -3.85 13.12 9.40
C TRP A 122 -3.30 13.63 10.73
N HIS A 123 -3.90 13.20 11.85
CA HIS A 123 -3.36 13.54 13.15
C HIS A 123 -1.99 12.87 13.37
N SER A 124 -1.88 11.53 13.25
CA SER A 124 -0.69 10.79 13.66
C SER A 124 0.55 10.99 12.77
N TRP A 125 0.35 11.23 11.48
CA TRP A 125 1.44 11.50 10.53
C TRP A 125 1.60 13.00 10.28
N GLY A 126 0.50 13.74 10.22
CA GLY A 126 0.53 15.08 9.69
C GLY A 126 1.34 16.06 10.52
N HIS A 127 1.23 15.98 11.85
CA HIS A 127 2.04 16.81 12.75
C HIS A 127 3.54 16.53 12.63
N LYS A 128 3.94 15.33 12.15
CA LYS A 128 5.35 14.94 11.97
C LYS A 128 5.91 15.45 10.65
N ILE A 129 5.07 15.46 9.62
CA ILE A 129 5.41 15.91 8.26
C ILE A 129 5.50 17.44 8.22
N LYS A 130 4.46 18.12 8.71
CA LYS A 130 4.33 19.58 8.62
C LYS A 130 3.92 20.14 9.97
N ARG A 131 4.78 20.95 10.59
CA ARG A 131 4.46 21.57 11.87
C ARG A 131 3.57 22.80 11.64
N LYS A 132 2.31 22.73 12.04
CA LYS A 132 1.36 23.86 12.01
C LYS A 132 0.82 24.09 13.42
N PRO A 133 1.00 25.27 14.02
CA PRO A 133 0.44 25.55 15.32
C PRO A 133 -1.09 25.46 15.28
N HIS A 134 -1.69 24.86 16.31
CA HIS A 134 -3.14 24.81 16.55
C HIS A 134 -4.00 24.16 15.45
N THR A 135 -3.45 23.29 14.60
CA THR A 135 -4.25 22.48 13.67
C THR A 135 -4.22 21.00 14.05
N ILE A 136 -5.38 20.36 13.98
CA ILE A 136 -5.55 18.91 14.18
C ILE A 136 -5.73 18.17 12.85
N CYS A 137 -5.96 18.90 11.77
CA CYS A 137 -6.59 18.33 10.59
C CYS A 137 -5.62 17.86 9.50
N TYR A 138 -4.50 18.55 9.27
CA TYR A 138 -3.40 18.17 8.34
C TYR A 138 -3.81 17.51 7.00
N HIS A 139 -5.00 17.80 6.49
CA HIS A 139 -5.59 17.15 5.31
C HIS A 139 -5.06 17.74 4.00
N ASP A 140 -4.23 18.78 4.10
CA ASP A 140 -3.62 19.53 3.01
C ASP A 140 -2.12 19.22 2.85
N ILE A 141 -1.65 18.12 3.44
CA ILE A 141 -0.28 17.64 3.20
C ILE A 141 -0.18 17.19 1.76
N THR A 142 0.76 17.79 1.03
CA THR A 142 1.01 17.48 -0.37
C THR A 142 1.83 16.19 -0.53
N PHE A 143 1.82 15.63 -1.73
CA PHE A 143 2.63 14.46 -2.04
C PHE A 143 4.13 14.78 -1.92
N GLU A 144 4.56 15.96 -2.34
CA GLU A 144 5.94 16.42 -2.19
C GLU A 144 6.35 16.49 -0.70
N GLU A 145 5.55 17.13 0.16
CA GLU A 145 5.83 17.23 1.59
C GLU A 145 5.95 15.84 2.25
N PHE A 146 5.09 14.91 1.85
CA PHE A 146 5.18 13.51 2.28
C PHE A 146 6.50 12.86 1.84
N LEU A 147 6.91 13.00 0.57
CA LEU A 147 8.16 12.42 0.08
C LEU A 147 9.39 13.03 0.75
N ARG A 148 9.43 14.35 0.98
CA ARG A 148 10.51 15.01 1.74
C ARG A 148 10.63 14.42 3.15
N TYR A 149 9.49 14.17 3.79
CA TYR A 149 9.47 13.56 5.11
C TYR A 149 9.97 12.11 5.09
N VAL A 150 9.62 11.31 4.07
CA VAL A 150 10.16 9.95 3.89
C VAL A 150 11.67 9.97 3.74
N VAL A 151 12.22 10.83 2.86
CA VAL A 151 13.68 10.96 2.68
C VAL A 151 14.40 11.31 3.98
N LYS A 152 13.81 12.21 4.78
CA LYS A 152 14.33 12.57 6.10
C LYS A 152 14.32 11.38 7.06
N LEU A 153 13.25 10.59 7.08
CA LEU A 153 13.11 9.45 7.98
C LEU A 153 13.98 8.25 7.60
N GLU A 154 14.24 8.02 6.31
CA GLU A 154 15.17 6.97 5.87
C GLU A 154 16.61 7.22 6.35
N LYS A 155 16.93 8.44 6.81
CA LYS A 155 18.20 8.79 7.46
C LYS A 155 18.14 8.65 9.00
N ALA A 156 16.98 8.37 9.58
CA ALA A 156 16.77 8.22 11.04
C ALA A 156 16.75 6.74 11.47
N PRO A 157 16.92 6.39 12.75
CA PRO A 157 16.81 5.01 13.21
C PRO A 157 15.48 4.34 12.87
N LEU A 158 15.49 3.02 12.63
CA LEU A 158 14.33 2.25 12.15
C LEU A 158 13.07 2.41 13.03
N TRP A 159 13.22 2.43 14.36
CA TRP A 159 12.11 2.59 15.31
C TRP A 159 11.35 3.92 15.18
N LYS A 160 11.90 4.92 14.47
CA LYS A 160 11.22 6.18 14.15
C LYS A 160 10.46 6.15 12.81
N ARG A 161 10.67 5.10 12.00
CA ARG A 161 10.11 4.99 10.65
C ARG A 161 8.79 4.20 10.73
N ASP A 162 7.72 4.76 10.16
CA ASP A 162 6.44 4.03 10.08
C ASP A 162 6.54 2.94 8.99
N PRO A 163 6.11 1.70 9.28
CA PRO A 163 6.23 0.58 8.35
C PRO A 163 5.49 0.77 7.02
N HIS A 164 4.51 1.68 6.94
CA HIS A 164 3.78 1.96 5.69
C HIS A 164 4.65 2.60 4.60
N TYR A 165 5.75 3.27 4.98
CA TYR A 165 6.66 3.91 4.04
C TYR A 165 8.14 3.60 4.30
N ALA A 166 8.51 2.97 5.43
CA ALA A 166 9.87 2.51 5.70
C ALA A 166 10.33 1.45 4.69
N SER A 167 11.54 1.57 4.15
CA SER A 167 12.14 0.62 3.19
C SER A 167 11.78 -0.85 3.45
N MET A 168 11.43 -1.57 2.39
CA MET A 168 11.06 -2.99 2.46
C MET A 168 12.25 -3.84 2.90
N ARG A 169 13.47 -3.44 2.49
CA ARG A 169 14.71 -4.02 3.00
C ARG A 169 14.78 -3.92 4.51
N GLU A 170 14.49 -2.77 5.08
CA GLU A 170 14.60 -2.56 6.53
C GLU A 170 13.53 -3.34 7.31
N VAL A 171 12.31 -3.42 6.76
CA VAL A 171 11.17 -4.11 7.40
C VAL A 171 11.36 -5.63 7.43
N CYS A 172 11.92 -6.22 6.37
CA CYS A 172 12.00 -7.67 6.19
C CYS A 172 13.42 -8.22 6.11
N LYS A 173 14.46 -7.38 6.20
CA LYS A 173 15.89 -7.73 6.16
C LYS A 173 16.23 -8.90 5.21
N PRO A 174 15.84 -8.83 3.92
CA PRO A 174 15.95 -9.96 3.01
C PRO A 174 17.39 -10.40 2.77
N CYS A 175 18.41 -9.56 2.95
CA CYS A 175 19.79 -10.04 2.83
C CYS A 175 20.26 -10.89 4.02
N GLN A 176 19.67 -10.71 5.20
CA GLN A 176 19.98 -11.49 6.40
C GLN A 176 19.05 -12.71 6.56
N ILE A 177 17.84 -12.65 6.00
CA ILE A 177 16.83 -13.69 6.12
C ILE A 177 16.64 -14.39 4.78
N GLN A 178 16.87 -15.71 4.75
CA GLN A 178 16.66 -16.50 3.55
C GLN A 178 15.15 -16.75 3.32
N TYR A 179 14.52 -15.90 2.51
CA TYR A 179 13.20 -16.18 1.97
C TYR A 179 13.22 -17.30 0.92
N ASP A 180 12.22 -18.16 0.96
CA ASP A 180 11.97 -19.21 -0.03
C ASP A 180 11.16 -18.67 -1.22
N PHE A 181 10.29 -17.69 -0.95
CA PHE A 181 9.46 -17.07 -1.97
C PHE A 181 9.35 -15.55 -1.79
N ILE A 182 9.61 -14.80 -2.87
CA ILE A 182 9.41 -13.36 -2.92
C ILE A 182 8.53 -13.06 -4.14
N GLY A 183 7.27 -12.73 -3.89
CA GLY A 183 6.33 -12.28 -4.92
C GLY A 183 6.38 -10.77 -5.14
N LYS A 184 5.72 -10.29 -6.20
CA LYS A 184 5.58 -8.88 -6.54
C LYS A 184 4.10 -8.50 -6.66
N ILE A 185 3.76 -7.28 -6.26
CA ILE A 185 2.41 -6.72 -6.49
C ILE A 185 2.14 -6.50 -7.98
N GLU A 186 3.19 -6.24 -8.77
CA GLU A 186 3.08 -6.03 -10.21
C GLU A 186 2.62 -7.30 -10.96
N SER A 187 2.95 -8.48 -10.45
CA SER A 187 2.57 -9.82 -10.96
C SER A 187 1.71 -10.59 -9.95
N PHE A 188 0.88 -9.88 -9.17
CA PHE A 188 0.27 -10.43 -7.96
C PHE A 188 -0.56 -11.69 -8.20
N LYS A 189 -1.40 -11.72 -9.24
CA LYS A 189 -2.26 -12.87 -9.53
C LYS A 189 -1.43 -14.10 -9.87
N GLU A 190 -0.45 -13.92 -10.75
CA GLU A 190 0.45 -14.97 -11.22
C GLU A 190 1.27 -15.52 -10.05
N ASP A 191 1.85 -14.63 -9.23
CA ASP A 191 2.66 -15.00 -8.08
C ASP A 191 1.85 -15.68 -6.97
N VAL A 192 0.63 -15.21 -6.69
CA VAL A 192 -0.28 -15.89 -5.75
C VAL A 192 -0.58 -17.30 -6.28
N PHE A 193 -0.95 -17.44 -7.55
CA PHE A 193 -1.32 -18.74 -8.10
C PHE A 193 -0.15 -19.73 -8.15
N PHE A 194 1.05 -19.25 -8.49
CA PHE A 194 2.27 -20.04 -8.43
C PHE A 194 2.57 -20.49 -6.99
N PHE A 195 2.47 -19.57 -6.02
CA PHE A 195 2.69 -19.88 -4.61
C PHE A 195 1.71 -20.93 -4.08
N LEU A 196 0.43 -20.83 -4.45
CA LEU A 196 -0.58 -21.81 -4.07
C LEU A 196 -0.29 -23.21 -4.62
N ASP A 197 0.19 -23.33 -5.85
CA ASP A 197 0.59 -24.63 -6.40
C ASP A 197 1.79 -25.20 -5.65
N HIS A 198 2.79 -24.37 -5.35
CA HIS A 198 3.97 -24.79 -4.61
C HIS A 198 3.64 -25.33 -3.21
N LEU A 199 2.59 -24.80 -2.58
CA LEU A 199 2.13 -25.23 -1.26
C LEU A 199 1.10 -26.38 -1.29
N ASN A 200 0.77 -26.95 -2.46
CA ASN A 200 -0.36 -27.88 -2.62
C ASN A 200 -1.71 -27.30 -2.13
N LEU A 201 -1.90 -25.99 -2.30
CA LEU A 201 -3.09 -25.24 -1.93
C LEU A 201 -3.93 -24.82 -3.15
N SER A 202 -3.78 -25.51 -4.30
CA SER A 202 -4.48 -25.18 -5.55
C SER A 202 -6.01 -25.16 -5.42
N ARG A 203 -6.59 -25.88 -4.45
CA ARG A 203 -8.03 -25.82 -4.13
C ARG A 203 -8.53 -24.41 -3.79
N TYR A 204 -7.65 -23.53 -3.30
CA TYR A 204 -7.99 -22.15 -2.98
C TYR A 204 -8.04 -21.26 -4.23
N LYS A 205 -7.48 -21.67 -5.38
CA LYS A 205 -7.53 -20.86 -6.61
C LYS A 205 -8.97 -20.52 -7.03
N GLY A 206 -9.90 -21.45 -6.83
CA GLY A 206 -11.31 -21.26 -7.17
C GLY A 206 -12.03 -20.18 -6.37
N VAL A 207 -11.47 -19.70 -5.25
CA VAL A 207 -12.06 -18.59 -4.49
C VAL A 207 -11.71 -17.22 -5.09
N PHE A 208 -10.71 -17.15 -5.96
CA PHE A 208 -10.25 -15.93 -6.60
C PHE A 208 -10.83 -15.85 -8.02
N LYS A 209 -12.00 -15.23 -8.16
CA LYS A 209 -12.70 -15.10 -9.45
C LYS A 209 -12.14 -13.95 -10.29
N ASP A 210 -12.12 -12.75 -9.69
CA ASP A 210 -11.56 -11.55 -10.30
C ASP A 210 -10.89 -10.71 -9.20
N PHE A 211 -9.56 -10.75 -9.15
CA PHE A 211 -8.78 -9.99 -8.16
C PHE A 211 -9.02 -8.48 -8.25
N GLU A 212 -9.31 -7.96 -9.44
CA GLU A 212 -9.54 -6.53 -9.64
C GLU A 212 -10.87 -6.11 -9.01
N GLU A 213 -11.92 -6.88 -9.29
CA GLU A 213 -13.26 -6.67 -8.73
C GLU A 213 -13.28 -6.85 -7.21
N ASP A 214 -12.63 -7.90 -6.71
CA ASP A 214 -12.50 -8.14 -5.27
C ASP A 214 -11.76 -6.98 -4.58
N THR A 215 -10.66 -6.50 -5.19
CA THR A 215 -9.90 -5.34 -4.68
C THR A 215 -10.70 -4.05 -4.73
N PHE A 216 -11.54 -3.86 -5.76
CA PHE A 216 -12.44 -2.73 -5.85
C PHE A 216 -13.47 -2.76 -4.73
N SER A 217 -14.21 -3.85 -4.62
CA SER A 217 -15.24 -4.05 -3.59
C SER A 217 -14.69 -3.83 -2.18
N ASP A 218 -13.54 -4.43 -1.85
CA ASP A 218 -12.85 -4.26 -0.56
C ASP A 218 -12.48 -2.80 -0.30
N SER A 219 -11.95 -2.10 -1.32
CA SER A 219 -11.59 -0.70 -1.20
C SER A 219 -12.79 0.21 -0.94
N ILE A 220 -13.92 -0.04 -1.61
CA ILE A 220 -15.13 0.78 -1.43
C ILE A 220 -15.78 0.50 -0.08
N TRP A 221 -15.79 -0.76 0.35
CA TRP A 221 -16.26 -1.15 1.68
C TRP A 221 -15.49 -0.42 2.79
N ASP A 222 -14.15 -0.42 2.73
CA ASP A 222 -13.30 0.27 3.70
C ASP A 222 -13.53 1.80 3.71
N ILE A 223 -13.68 2.42 2.54
CA ILE A 223 -13.98 3.85 2.42
C ILE A 223 -15.37 4.16 3.02
N SER A 224 -16.36 3.32 2.73
CA SER A 224 -17.73 3.48 3.21
C SER A 224 -17.80 3.43 4.74
N HIS A 225 -17.07 2.51 5.39
CA HIS A 225 -16.96 2.48 6.85
C HIS A 225 -16.25 3.72 7.39
N THR A 226 -15.18 4.15 6.74
CA THR A 226 -14.45 5.37 7.14
C THR A 226 -15.38 6.58 7.15
N PHE A 227 -16.24 6.73 6.13
CA PHE A 227 -17.20 7.83 6.05
C PHE A 227 -18.32 7.75 7.09
N GLU A 228 -18.64 6.58 7.60
CA GLU A 228 -19.62 6.40 8.67
C GLU A 228 -19.00 6.69 10.03
N ASP A 229 -17.95 5.94 10.37
CA ASP A 229 -17.29 5.97 11.68
C ASP A 229 -16.65 7.33 11.96
N TRP A 230 -16.09 7.98 10.93
CA TRP A 230 -15.33 9.21 11.06
C TRP A 230 -16.03 10.44 10.49
N LYS A 231 -17.33 10.36 10.14
CA LYS A 231 -18.09 11.46 9.51
C LYS A 231 -17.91 12.80 10.24
N ARG A 232 -18.04 12.79 11.57
CA ARG A 232 -17.93 14.00 12.41
C ARG A 232 -16.53 14.57 12.39
N ASN A 233 -15.50 13.73 12.39
CA ASN A 233 -14.10 14.15 12.37
C ASN A 233 -13.70 14.68 10.99
N ILE A 234 -14.16 14.03 9.92
CA ILE A 234 -13.94 14.49 8.54
C ILE A 234 -14.53 15.89 8.37
N ARG A 235 -15.78 16.12 8.82
CA ARG A 235 -16.47 17.42 8.72
C ARG A 235 -15.81 18.56 9.51
N LYS A 236 -14.92 18.27 10.47
CA LYS A 236 -14.12 19.29 11.15
C LYS A 236 -12.97 19.81 10.27
N CYS A 237 -12.58 19.03 9.27
CA CYS A 237 -11.39 19.28 8.47
C CYS A 237 -11.71 19.64 7.03
N MET A 238 -12.72 19.03 6.42
CA MET A 238 -13.14 19.28 5.05
C MET A 238 -14.64 19.07 4.87
N SER A 239 -15.20 19.55 3.75
CA SER A 239 -16.58 19.24 3.39
C SER A 239 -16.71 17.76 2.98
N MET A 240 -17.92 17.19 3.09
CA MET A 240 -18.16 15.84 2.57
C MET A 240 -18.02 15.80 1.04
N HIS A 241 -18.28 16.92 0.37
CA HIS A 241 -18.06 17.07 -1.06
C HIS A 241 -16.59 16.85 -1.43
N GLU A 242 -15.67 17.54 -0.74
CA GLU A 242 -14.23 17.38 -0.95
C GLU A 242 -13.78 15.93 -0.62
N ALA A 243 -14.31 15.34 0.45
CA ALA A 243 -14.02 13.96 0.81
C ALA A 243 -14.43 12.96 -0.29
N PHE A 244 -15.61 13.13 -0.88
CA PHE A 244 -16.09 12.30 -1.98
C PHE A 244 -15.31 12.53 -3.28
N GLN A 245 -14.96 13.77 -3.60
CA GLN A 245 -14.10 14.10 -4.74
C GLN A 245 -12.73 13.42 -4.61
N ARG A 246 -12.08 13.53 -3.45
CA ARG A 246 -10.81 12.86 -3.16
C ARG A 246 -10.91 11.34 -3.34
N THR A 247 -11.98 10.72 -2.87
CA THR A 247 -12.25 9.30 -3.12
C THR A 247 -12.38 9.00 -4.61
N TRP A 248 -13.18 9.78 -5.35
CA TRP A 248 -13.35 9.62 -6.79
C TRP A 248 -12.01 9.65 -7.54
N ARG A 249 -11.18 10.67 -7.26
CA ARG A 249 -9.84 10.78 -7.87
C ARG A 249 -8.91 9.66 -7.45
N ARG A 250 -8.97 9.20 -6.19
CA ARG A 250 -8.20 8.02 -5.76
C ARG A 250 -8.56 6.79 -6.60
N LEU A 251 -9.84 6.58 -6.89
CA LEU A 251 -10.29 5.47 -7.73
C LEU A 251 -9.83 5.63 -9.18
N GLN A 252 -9.82 6.85 -9.70
CA GLN A 252 -9.22 7.16 -11.02
C GLN A 252 -7.72 6.84 -11.06
N ILE A 253 -6.95 7.31 -10.06
CA ILE A 253 -5.50 7.03 -9.96
C ILE A 253 -5.21 5.53 -9.91
N ARG A 254 -6.11 4.74 -9.31
CA ARG A 254 -5.97 3.28 -9.22
C ARG A 254 -6.45 2.54 -10.46
N GLY A 255 -6.97 3.23 -11.48
CA GLY A 255 -7.57 2.61 -12.66
C GLY A 255 -8.86 1.86 -12.34
N GLN A 256 -9.61 2.28 -11.33
CA GLN A 256 -10.88 1.69 -10.95
C GLN A 256 -12.08 2.46 -11.55
N ILE A 257 -11.90 3.74 -11.83
CA ILE A 257 -12.86 4.55 -12.58
C ILE A 257 -12.10 5.24 -13.71
N SER A 258 -12.73 5.41 -14.87
CA SER A 258 -12.16 6.15 -15.99
C SER A 258 -11.81 7.60 -15.60
N GLU A 259 -10.63 8.08 -15.99
CA GLU A 259 -10.20 9.46 -15.73
C GLU A 259 -11.06 10.50 -16.45
N ASN A 260 -11.74 10.10 -17.54
CA ASN A 260 -12.63 10.96 -18.31
C ASN A 260 -13.98 11.22 -17.64
N MET A 261 -14.28 10.53 -16.53
CA MET A 261 -15.53 10.71 -15.81
C MET A 261 -15.40 11.82 -14.77
N THR A 262 -16.26 12.82 -14.86
CA THR A 262 -16.36 13.89 -13.86
C THR A 262 -17.10 13.42 -12.61
N PHE A 263 -16.74 13.98 -11.46
CA PHE A 263 -17.48 13.73 -10.23
C PHE A 263 -18.92 14.26 -10.36
N PRO A 264 -19.97 13.43 -10.17
CA PRO A 264 -21.32 13.77 -10.62
C PRO A 264 -22.15 14.59 -9.63
N LEU A 265 -21.63 14.86 -8.43
CA LEU A 265 -22.38 15.53 -7.37
C LEU A 265 -21.86 16.94 -7.14
N ASN A 266 -22.76 17.87 -6.85
CA ASN A 266 -22.39 19.19 -6.33
C ASN A 266 -22.28 19.19 -4.79
N GLU A 267 -21.92 20.33 -4.22
CA GLU A 267 -21.72 20.48 -2.77
C GLU A 267 -23.01 20.24 -1.96
N TRP A 268 -24.16 20.70 -2.47
CA TRP A 268 -25.47 20.51 -1.81
C TRP A 268 -25.86 19.03 -1.75
N GLN A 269 -25.75 18.33 -2.87
CA GLN A 269 -26.02 16.88 -2.95
C GLN A 269 -25.08 16.10 -2.02
N SER A 270 -23.80 16.47 -2.01
CA SER A 270 -22.78 15.78 -1.21
C SER A 270 -22.93 15.98 0.31
N LYS A 271 -23.51 17.10 0.75
CA LYS A 271 -23.54 17.50 2.18
C LYS A 271 -24.23 16.47 3.08
N ASN A 272 -25.31 15.86 2.58
CA ASN A 272 -26.16 14.94 3.33
C ASN A 272 -26.29 13.56 2.67
N LEU A 273 -25.56 13.30 1.58
CA LEU A 273 -25.60 12.03 0.87
C LEU A 273 -25.33 10.84 1.82
N PRO A 274 -26.23 9.86 1.87
CA PRO A 274 -25.98 8.60 2.54
C PRO A 274 -24.81 7.85 1.90
N ARG A 275 -24.07 7.08 2.72
CA ARG A 275 -22.90 6.31 2.24
C ARG A 275 -23.26 5.26 1.18
N HIS A 276 -24.44 4.64 1.26
CA HIS A 276 -24.87 3.62 0.31
C HIS A 276 -25.17 4.24 -1.06
N GLU A 277 -25.81 5.41 -1.11
CA GLU A 277 -25.99 6.15 -2.36
C GLU A 277 -24.66 6.56 -2.98
N PHE A 278 -23.68 6.99 -2.16
CA PHE A 278 -22.32 7.25 -2.66
C PHE A 278 -21.67 6.00 -3.26
N PHE A 279 -21.84 4.84 -2.61
CA PHE A 279 -21.35 3.56 -3.10
C PHE A 279 -22.01 3.22 -4.44
N GLU A 280 -23.33 3.30 -4.56
CA GLU A 280 -24.04 3.03 -5.82
C GLU A 280 -23.53 3.90 -6.97
N ILE A 281 -23.26 5.19 -6.72
CA ILE A 281 -22.67 6.10 -7.70
C ILE A 281 -21.28 5.63 -8.16
N VAL A 282 -20.44 5.20 -7.21
CA VAL A 282 -19.09 4.72 -7.48
C VAL A 282 -19.11 3.37 -8.21
N GLU A 283 -20.01 2.47 -7.85
CA GLU A 283 -20.21 1.20 -8.55
C GLU A 283 -20.68 1.40 -9.98
N ASP A 284 -21.67 2.27 -10.20
CA ASP A 284 -22.13 2.61 -11.55
C ASP A 284 -20.98 3.17 -12.39
N ALA A 285 -20.14 4.03 -11.80
CA ALA A 285 -18.96 4.56 -12.47
C ALA A 285 -17.92 3.47 -12.82
N HIS A 286 -17.69 2.53 -11.90
CA HIS A 286 -16.82 1.38 -12.13
C HIS A 286 -17.36 0.51 -13.28
N LYS A 287 -18.65 0.16 -13.25
CA LYS A 287 -19.33 -0.64 -14.28
C LYS A 287 -19.33 0.05 -15.65
N ARG A 288 -19.45 1.38 -15.69
CA ARG A 288 -19.36 2.18 -16.94
C ARG A 288 -17.92 2.32 -17.46
N SER A 289 -16.90 2.00 -16.68
CA SER A 289 -15.50 2.02 -17.08
C SER A 289 -15.13 0.72 -17.83
N LYS A 290 -15.63 0.58 -19.07
CA LYS A 290 -15.68 -0.70 -19.80
C LYS A 290 -14.33 -1.27 -20.27
N ASN A 291 -13.31 -0.45 -20.48
CA ASN A 291 -12.04 -0.90 -21.08
C ASN A 291 -10.96 -1.12 -20.02
N LYS A 292 -10.80 -2.37 -19.57
CA LYS A 292 -9.76 -2.77 -18.60
C LYS A 292 -8.34 -2.43 -19.09
N THR A 293 -8.05 -2.60 -20.38
CA THR A 293 -6.74 -2.28 -20.95
C THR A 293 -6.43 -0.79 -20.84
N ASP A 294 -7.42 0.07 -21.10
CA ASP A 294 -7.26 1.51 -20.95
C ASP A 294 -7.10 1.91 -19.48
N LEU A 295 -7.82 1.28 -18.56
CA LEU A 295 -7.67 1.51 -17.12
C LEU A 295 -6.28 1.14 -16.59
N VAL A 296 -5.69 0.05 -17.11
CA VAL A 296 -4.30 -0.33 -16.79
C VAL A 296 -3.32 0.73 -17.30
N LYS A 297 -3.50 1.21 -18.54
CA LYS A 297 -2.67 2.30 -19.10
C LYS A 297 -2.85 3.61 -18.34
N GLN A 298 -4.09 3.98 -18.00
CA GLN A 298 -4.44 5.15 -17.20
C GLN A 298 -3.70 5.12 -15.86
N ARG A 299 -3.73 3.98 -15.15
CA ARG A 299 -3.03 3.82 -13.88
C ARG A 299 -1.54 4.12 -14.00
N GLU A 300 -0.89 3.66 -15.06
CA GLU A 300 0.52 3.93 -15.32
C GLU A 300 0.76 5.40 -15.70
N ASN A 301 -0.07 5.97 -16.57
CA ASN A 301 0.02 7.37 -16.98
C ASN A 301 -0.18 8.33 -15.80
N MET A 302 -1.17 8.09 -14.95
CA MET A 302 -1.43 8.89 -13.75
C MET A 302 -0.27 8.76 -12.75
N PHE A 303 0.30 7.56 -12.58
CA PHE A 303 1.51 7.38 -11.78
C PHE A 303 2.66 8.25 -12.30
N GLN A 304 2.91 8.27 -13.61
CA GLN A 304 3.96 9.09 -14.21
C GLN A 304 3.70 10.59 -14.05
N ARG A 305 2.48 11.06 -14.32
CA ARG A 305 2.09 12.49 -14.14
C ARG A 305 2.17 12.94 -12.68
N ILE A 306 1.84 12.07 -11.73
CA ILE A 306 1.97 12.40 -10.30
C ILE A 306 3.44 12.58 -9.93
N TYR A 307 4.33 11.69 -10.39
CA TYR A 307 5.74 11.79 -10.06
C TYR A 307 6.47 12.89 -10.83
N SER A 308 5.94 13.35 -11.98
CA SER A 308 6.52 14.49 -12.71
C SER A 308 6.29 15.84 -12.01
N THR A 309 5.36 15.94 -11.06
CA THR A 309 5.20 17.14 -10.21
C THR A 309 6.23 17.22 -9.08
N VAL A 310 6.99 16.15 -8.83
CA VAL A 310 7.97 16.11 -7.75
C VAL A 310 9.30 16.72 -8.21
N PRO A 311 9.91 17.63 -7.43
CA PRO A 311 11.21 18.21 -7.77
C PRO A 311 12.30 17.16 -8.04
N LYS A 312 13.10 17.39 -9.08
CA LYS A 312 14.09 16.41 -9.58
C LYS A 312 15.18 16.07 -8.55
N ASP A 313 15.62 17.06 -7.77
CA ASP A 313 16.53 16.88 -6.63
C ASP A 313 15.93 15.93 -5.59
N LEU A 314 14.66 16.11 -5.24
CA LEU A 314 13.96 15.25 -4.30
C LEU A 314 13.79 13.83 -4.84
N LEU A 315 13.46 13.65 -6.13
CA LEU A 315 13.39 12.32 -6.74
C LEU A 315 14.73 11.59 -6.72
N ASN A 316 15.84 12.31 -6.94
CA ASN A 316 17.18 11.75 -6.87
C ASN A 316 17.57 11.35 -5.44
N GLU A 317 17.28 12.19 -4.45
CA GLU A 317 17.47 11.84 -3.04
C GLU A 317 16.62 10.63 -2.63
N LEU A 318 15.36 10.61 -3.04
CA LEU A 318 14.43 9.52 -2.78
C LEU A 318 14.92 8.20 -3.40
N PHE A 319 15.40 8.24 -4.65
CA PHE A 319 16.04 7.08 -5.27
C PHE A 319 17.25 6.61 -4.47
N HIS A 320 18.11 7.54 -4.03
CA HIS A 320 19.33 7.19 -3.32
C HIS A 320 19.03 6.48 -1.99
N VAL A 321 18.11 7.01 -1.18
CA VAL A 321 17.76 6.40 0.12
C VAL A 321 17.00 5.07 -0.03
N LEU A 322 16.26 4.87 -1.12
CA LEU A 322 15.52 3.63 -1.40
C LEU A 322 16.26 2.68 -2.34
N ARG A 323 17.46 3.02 -2.80
CA ARG A 323 18.25 2.23 -3.75
C ARG A 323 18.36 0.75 -3.36
N PRO A 324 18.55 0.38 -2.08
CA PRO A 324 18.56 -1.02 -1.70
C PRO A 324 17.29 -1.78 -2.09
N ASP A 325 16.10 -1.19 -1.94
CA ASP A 325 14.85 -1.83 -2.36
C ASP A 325 14.80 -2.04 -3.88
N PHE A 326 15.26 -1.06 -4.66
CA PHE A 326 15.31 -1.20 -6.12
C PHE A 326 16.24 -2.34 -6.54
N ASP A 327 17.44 -2.37 -5.97
CA ASP A 327 18.45 -3.36 -6.33
C ASP A 327 18.05 -4.77 -5.87
N ILE A 328 17.61 -4.94 -4.62
CA ILE A 328 17.28 -6.26 -4.05
C ILE A 328 16.10 -6.91 -4.75
N PHE A 329 15.05 -6.13 -5.02
CA PHE A 329 13.79 -6.64 -5.58
C PHE A 329 13.70 -6.53 -7.11
N ASP A 330 14.79 -6.15 -7.77
CA ASP A 330 14.86 -6.03 -9.23
C ASP A 330 13.77 -5.10 -9.78
N TYR A 331 13.75 -3.88 -9.26
CA TYR A 331 12.92 -2.81 -9.78
C TYR A 331 13.76 -1.84 -10.59
N GLU A 332 13.29 -1.52 -11.79
CA GLU A 332 13.92 -0.51 -12.61
C GLU A 332 13.84 0.87 -11.92
N LYS A 333 14.95 1.61 -11.98
CA LYS A 333 14.93 3.04 -11.71
C LYS A 333 14.07 3.69 -12.78
N PHE A 334 12.92 4.24 -12.39
CA PHE A 334 12.10 5.01 -13.31
C PHE A 334 12.86 6.29 -13.72
N SER A 335 13.51 6.25 -14.89
CA SER A 335 14.16 7.39 -15.53
C SER A 335 13.17 8.27 -16.32
N GLN A 336 11.93 7.80 -16.50
CA GLN A 336 10.96 8.32 -17.46
C GLN A 336 10.13 9.53 -16.99
N PHE A 337 10.16 9.90 -15.70
CA PHE A 337 9.41 11.06 -15.20
C PHE A 337 9.87 12.39 -15.80
N GLN A 338 11.05 12.41 -16.46
CA GLN A 338 11.67 13.63 -16.99
C GLN A 338 11.00 14.15 -18.28
N ASN A 339 10.22 13.30 -18.99
CA ASN A 339 9.62 13.65 -20.28
C ASN A 339 8.09 13.84 -20.21
N VAL A 340 7.50 13.79 -19.01
CA VAL A 340 6.06 13.96 -18.81
C VAL A 340 5.80 15.36 -18.28
N SER A 341 4.95 16.13 -18.95
CA SER A 341 4.55 17.46 -18.46
C SER A 341 3.97 17.33 -17.04
N PRO A 342 4.40 18.16 -16.07
CA PRO A 342 3.77 18.22 -14.76
C PRO A 342 2.28 18.53 -14.93
N ASP A 343 1.47 17.83 -14.16
CA ASP A 343 0.05 18.12 -14.02
C ASP A 343 -0.24 18.48 -12.57
N GLU A 344 -0.15 19.78 -12.28
CA GLU A 344 -0.26 20.34 -10.93
C GLU A 344 -1.66 20.12 -10.30
N ASP A 345 -2.68 19.80 -11.10
CA ASP A 345 -4.08 19.70 -10.67
C ASP A 345 -4.53 18.26 -10.33
N LEU A 346 -3.64 17.27 -10.34
CA LEU A 346 -4.04 15.87 -10.14
C LEU A 346 -4.60 15.54 -8.75
N PHE A 347 -4.22 16.31 -7.73
CA PHE A 347 -4.70 16.18 -6.36
C PHE A 347 -5.57 17.35 -5.89
N ASP A 348 -5.73 18.39 -6.71
CA ASP A 348 -6.47 19.60 -6.34
C ASP A 348 -7.75 19.74 -7.17
N PHE A 349 -8.90 19.78 -6.49
CA PHE A 349 -10.21 20.05 -7.12
C PHE A 349 -10.57 21.52 -7.13
N LYS A 350 -9.78 22.39 -6.47
CA LYS A 350 -10.04 23.82 -6.37
C LYS A 350 -9.53 24.59 -7.59
N ASN A 351 -8.55 24.04 -8.30
CA ASN A 351 -7.98 24.63 -9.51
C ASN A 351 -8.46 24.00 -10.82
N THR A 352 -9.22 22.89 -10.77
CA THR A 352 -9.90 22.37 -11.96
C THR A 352 -10.91 23.40 -12.47
N LYS A 353 -10.51 24.15 -13.50
CA LYS A 353 -11.39 24.96 -14.34
C LYS A 353 -12.43 24.01 -14.96
N TYR A 354 -13.61 23.95 -14.37
CA TYR A 354 -14.81 23.39 -14.99
C TYR A 354 -15.59 24.50 -15.68
#